data_AF-A0A143PCW2-F1
#
_entry.id   AF-A0A143PCW2-F1
#
_cell.length_a   1.000
_cell.length_b   1.000
_cell.length_c   1.000
_cell.angle_alpha   90.00
_cell.angle_beta   90.00
_cell.angle_gamma   90.00
#
_symmetry.space_group_name_H-M   'P 1'
#
loop_
_entity.id
_entity.type
_entity.pdbx_description
1 polymer ?
#
loop_
_entity_poly.entity_id
_entity_poly.type
_entity_poly.pdbx_seq_one_letter_code
_entity_poly.pdbx_strand_id
1 'polypeptide(L)'
;MDIILGAGTLLLVLIAMSLFLKFAPYGKKGLQALSGAACATFLPQAFLSYAIGGVFHIEFFQKIGDLAGSLSGIAVGILTCLNMGVSPVFAVIVGLVLHDSKLLPAFIAAYLVAYVIKFIEKKVPEGLDLIVVILVAPALTFGIAGLISPAVMGVLKQIGGAITAVGDNNPYALAVILGLIIPVVGMTPLSSMVLTSLLGLTGVPMAIGALTCTGASFANFMLFRGLKIGNLGKAFAVAIEPLTQIDTIAKYPIQLYGANAIIGVFNAIIVTAIGLVINVTGMATPIAGAVVLFGFNKPVPSIIGIVAVAITSIILGWILAKLINKINFNKLSEKLPSRKTTTQAN
;
A
#
# COMPACT_ATOMS: atom_id res chain seq x y z
N MET A 1 -3.33 13.23 22.43
CA MET A 1 -2.07 13.66 21.76
C MET A 1 -1.69 12.66 20.66
N ASP A 2 -1.73 11.36 20.95
CA ASP A 2 -1.32 10.30 20.01
C ASP A 2 -2.18 10.19 18.74
N ILE A 3 -3.48 10.46 18.82
CA ILE A 3 -4.36 10.50 17.63
C ILE A 3 -3.90 11.59 16.64
N ILE A 4 -3.61 12.80 17.14
CA ILE A 4 -3.14 13.93 16.33
C ILE A 4 -1.76 13.63 15.76
N LEU A 5 -0.86 13.07 16.58
CA LEU A 5 0.49 12.69 16.14
C LEU A 5 0.47 11.60 15.07
N GLY A 6 -0.34 10.55 15.23
CA GLY A 6 -0.44 9.47 14.25
C GLY A 6 -1.08 9.93 12.93
N ALA A 7 -2.19 10.66 12.99
CA ALA A 7 -2.83 11.22 11.80
C ALA A 7 -1.94 12.26 11.09
N GLY A 8 -1.26 13.12 11.86
CA GLY A 8 -0.29 14.08 11.33
C GLY A 8 0.92 13.40 10.67
N THR A 9 1.41 12.31 11.27
CA THR A 9 2.50 11.50 10.69
C THR A 9 2.07 10.86 9.38
N LEU A 10 0.86 10.29 9.32
CA LEU A 10 0.31 9.75 8.08
C LEU A 10 0.28 10.83 6.99
N LEU A 11 -0.26 12.02 7.30
CA LEU A 11 -0.33 13.12 6.35
C LEU A 11 1.06 13.57 5.88
N LEU A 12 2.05 13.62 6.77
CA LEU A 12 3.44 13.94 6.43
C LEU A 12 4.02 12.89 5.47
N VAL A 13 3.78 11.60 5.74
CA VAL A 13 4.23 10.52 4.85
C VAL A 13 3.56 10.60 3.47
N LEU A 14 2.25 10.90 3.41
CA LEU A 14 1.55 11.10 2.15
C LEU A 14 2.18 12.25 1.33
N ILE A 15 2.51 13.37 2.00
CA ILE A 15 3.21 14.49 1.36
C ILE A 15 4.60 14.05 0.88
N ALA A 16 5.38 13.37 1.72
CA ALA A 16 6.71 12.89 1.37
C ALA A 16 6.67 11.96 0.15
N MET A 17 5.67 11.08 0.05
CA MET A 17 5.47 10.23 -1.12
C MET A 17 5.12 11.02 -2.39
N SER A 18 4.21 12.00 -2.29
CA SER A 18 3.89 12.86 -3.44
C SER A 18 5.12 13.66 -3.91
N LEU A 19 5.95 14.13 -2.97
CA LEU A 19 7.22 14.79 -3.29
C LEU A 19 8.21 13.82 -3.92
N PHE A 20 8.35 12.61 -3.40
CA PHE A 20 9.22 11.58 -3.95
C PHE A 20 8.81 11.22 -5.38
N LEU A 21 7.51 11.03 -5.64
CA LEU A 21 7.00 10.75 -6.99
C LEU A 21 7.35 11.85 -7.99
N LYS A 22 7.28 13.13 -7.56
CA LYS A 22 7.44 14.29 -8.45
C LYS A 22 8.89 14.73 -8.64
N PHE A 23 9.72 14.64 -7.60
CA PHE A 23 11.04 15.27 -7.57
C PHE A 23 12.20 14.28 -7.47
N ALA A 24 12.00 13.07 -6.94
CA ALA A 24 13.09 12.12 -6.82
C ALA A 24 13.47 11.50 -8.18
N PRO A 25 14.76 11.36 -8.51
CA PRO A 25 15.18 10.75 -9.77
C PRO A 25 14.74 9.29 -9.83
N TYR A 26 13.98 8.84 -10.83
CA TYR A 26 13.36 7.49 -10.82
C TYR A 26 12.25 7.30 -9.76
N GLY A 27 11.78 8.35 -9.08
CA GLY A 27 10.77 8.24 -8.01
C GLY A 27 9.50 7.49 -8.44
N LYS A 28 8.99 7.78 -9.65
CA LYS A 28 7.86 7.04 -10.24
C LYS A 28 8.16 5.54 -10.41
N LYS A 29 9.32 5.22 -10.99
CA LYS A 29 9.76 3.84 -11.27
C LYS A 29 9.99 3.06 -9.98
N GLY A 30 10.56 3.72 -8.96
CA GLY A 30 10.74 3.18 -7.62
C GLY A 30 9.40 2.88 -6.93
N LEU A 31 8.46 3.82 -6.93
CA LEU A 31 7.13 3.58 -6.37
C LEU A 31 6.39 2.44 -7.08
N GLN A 32 6.52 2.33 -8.40
CA GLN A 32 5.96 1.20 -9.16
C GLN A 32 6.63 -0.13 -8.79
N ALA A 33 7.94 -0.14 -8.52
CA ALA A 33 8.63 -1.34 -8.06
C ALA A 33 8.16 -1.79 -6.67
N LEU A 34 8.07 -0.83 -5.74
CA LEU A 34 7.60 -1.05 -4.37
C LEU A 34 6.17 -1.62 -4.37
N SER A 35 5.29 -1.01 -5.16
CA SER A 35 3.92 -1.45 -5.31
C SER A 35 3.81 -2.81 -5.99
N GLY A 36 4.58 -3.03 -7.07
CA GLY A 36 4.65 -4.30 -7.77
C GLY A 36 5.13 -5.43 -6.87
N ALA A 37 6.10 -5.17 -5.99
CA ALA A 37 6.59 -6.15 -5.02
C ALA A 37 5.52 -6.53 -3.99
N ALA A 38 4.77 -5.55 -3.46
CA ALA A 38 3.64 -5.82 -2.58
C ALA A 38 2.55 -6.67 -3.28
N CYS A 39 2.23 -6.34 -4.54
CA CYS A 39 1.30 -7.12 -5.35
C CYS A 39 1.82 -8.52 -5.70
N ALA A 40 3.14 -8.73 -5.76
CA ALA A 40 3.74 -10.02 -6.08
C ALA A 40 3.93 -10.92 -4.84
N THR A 41 3.76 -10.39 -3.62
CA THR A 41 4.06 -11.11 -2.38
C THR A 41 2.86 -11.11 -1.43
N PHE A 42 2.53 -9.97 -0.84
CA PHE A 42 1.44 -9.82 0.12
C PHE A 42 0.06 -10.13 -0.48
N LEU A 43 -0.18 -9.76 -1.74
CA LEU A 43 -1.47 -10.04 -2.36
C LEU A 43 -1.67 -11.56 -2.61
N PRO A 44 -0.71 -12.31 -3.19
CA PRO A 44 -0.76 -13.77 -3.21
C PRO A 44 -0.90 -14.39 -1.83
N GLN A 45 -0.19 -13.89 -0.81
CA GLN A 45 -0.35 -14.38 0.57
C GLN A 45 -1.80 -14.20 1.05
N ALA A 46 -2.38 -13.03 0.84
CA ALA A 46 -3.76 -12.74 1.22
C ALA A 46 -4.77 -13.71 0.58
N PHE A 47 -4.63 -13.98 -0.71
CA PHE A 47 -5.54 -14.88 -1.43
C PHE A 47 -5.28 -16.36 -1.15
N LEU A 48 -4.02 -16.80 -1.26
CA LEU A 48 -3.69 -18.21 -1.16
C LEU A 48 -3.66 -18.67 0.30
N SER A 49 -2.99 -17.95 1.19
CA SER A 49 -2.86 -18.40 2.58
C SER A 49 -4.12 -18.17 3.38
N TYR A 50 -4.65 -16.95 3.36
CA TYR A 50 -5.76 -16.62 4.25
C TYR A 50 -7.13 -16.89 3.61
N ALA A 51 -7.38 -16.37 2.41
CA ALA A 51 -8.71 -16.48 1.80
C ALA A 51 -9.04 -17.89 1.30
N ILE A 52 -8.10 -18.58 0.66
CA ILE A 52 -8.33 -19.94 0.15
C ILE A 52 -7.89 -20.96 1.20
N GLY A 53 -6.61 -20.95 1.56
CA GLY A 53 -6.03 -21.92 2.48
C GLY A 53 -6.66 -21.88 3.86
N GLY A 54 -6.84 -20.69 4.43
CA GLY A 54 -7.40 -20.48 5.76
C GLY A 54 -8.90 -20.78 5.82
N VAL A 55 -9.70 -20.19 4.92
CA VAL A 55 -11.17 -20.35 4.95
C VAL A 55 -11.60 -21.76 4.54
N PHE A 56 -10.94 -22.38 3.56
CA PHE A 56 -11.30 -23.72 3.08
C PHE A 56 -10.43 -24.83 3.68
N HIS A 57 -9.55 -24.51 4.64
CA HIS A 57 -8.66 -25.45 5.33
C HIS A 57 -7.77 -26.29 4.39
N ILE A 58 -7.17 -25.63 3.38
CA ILE A 58 -6.27 -26.27 2.40
C ILE A 58 -4.82 -25.89 2.68
N GLU A 59 -4.08 -26.75 3.39
CA GLU A 59 -2.68 -26.50 3.79
C GLU A 59 -1.75 -26.18 2.61
N PHE A 60 -1.99 -26.78 1.46
CA PHE A 60 -1.18 -26.56 0.27
C PHE A 60 -1.16 -25.07 -0.13
N PHE A 61 -2.32 -24.41 -0.12
CA PHE A 61 -2.42 -22.99 -0.45
C PHE A 61 -1.86 -22.09 0.66
N GLN A 62 -1.95 -22.52 1.93
CA GLN A 62 -1.28 -21.84 3.06
C GLN A 62 0.23 -21.80 2.88
N LYS A 63 0.85 -22.96 2.63
CA LYS A 63 2.30 -23.06 2.43
C LYS A 63 2.79 -22.16 1.29
N ILE A 64 2.10 -22.17 0.15
CA ILE A 64 2.49 -21.34 -1.00
C ILE A 64 2.27 -19.85 -0.73
N GLY A 65 1.15 -19.49 -0.11
CA GLY A 65 0.85 -18.09 0.21
C GLY A 65 1.85 -17.51 1.23
N ASP A 66 2.15 -18.24 2.29
CA ASP A 66 3.11 -17.80 3.32
C ASP A 66 4.53 -17.69 2.75
N LEU A 67 4.92 -18.63 1.88
CA LEU A 67 6.17 -18.53 1.14
C LEU A 67 6.22 -17.25 0.30
N ALA A 68 5.18 -16.98 -0.51
CA ALA A 68 5.13 -15.77 -1.33
C ALA A 68 5.22 -14.48 -0.48
N GLY A 69 4.51 -14.43 0.65
CA GLY A 69 4.54 -13.29 1.58
C GLY A 69 5.91 -13.06 2.24
N SER A 70 6.63 -14.14 2.55
CA SER A 70 7.95 -14.07 3.18
C SER A 70 9.02 -13.41 2.30
N LEU A 71 8.86 -13.45 0.97
CA LEU A 71 9.85 -12.99 0.00
C LEU A 71 9.71 -11.50 -0.37
N SER A 72 8.95 -10.71 0.40
CA SER A 72 8.68 -9.30 0.12
C SER A 72 9.94 -8.43 -0.02
N GLY A 73 10.94 -8.64 0.85
CA GLY A 73 12.22 -7.92 0.79
C GLY A 73 13.04 -8.26 -0.46
N ILE A 74 13.05 -9.53 -0.86
CA ILE A 74 13.70 -9.97 -2.10
C ILE A 74 13.03 -9.37 -3.32
N ALA A 75 11.69 -9.51 -3.40
CA ALA A 75 10.90 -9.05 -4.54
C ALA A 75 11.08 -7.54 -4.76
N VAL A 76 11.05 -6.74 -3.68
CA VAL A 76 11.22 -5.29 -3.80
C VAL A 76 12.64 -4.89 -4.15
N GLY A 77 13.66 -5.59 -3.65
CA GLY A 77 15.04 -5.35 -4.05
C GLY A 77 15.25 -5.54 -5.55
N ILE A 78 14.81 -6.69 -6.07
CA ILE A 78 14.92 -7.04 -7.50
C ILE A 78 14.16 -6.03 -8.35
N LEU A 79 12.87 -5.82 -8.08
CA LEU A 79 12.03 -4.94 -8.90
C LEU A 79 12.51 -3.49 -8.86
N THR A 80 13.05 -3.02 -7.74
CA THR A 80 13.57 -1.65 -7.63
C THR A 80 14.79 -1.46 -8.52
N CYS A 81 15.76 -2.37 -8.44
CA CYS A 81 16.95 -2.35 -9.29
C CYS A 81 16.58 -2.45 -10.78
N LEU A 82 15.72 -3.41 -11.15
CA LEU A 82 15.26 -3.59 -12.53
C LEU A 82 14.55 -2.36 -13.08
N ASN A 83 13.59 -1.79 -12.33
CA ASN A 83 12.87 -0.59 -12.77
C ASN A 83 13.79 0.63 -12.89
N MET A 84 14.85 0.68 -12.09
CA MET A 84 15.89 1.69 -12.22
C MET A 84 16.86 1.43 -13.35
N GLY A 85 16.85 0.25 -13.98
CA GLY A 85 17.68 -0.11 -15.14
C GLY A 85 19.05 -0.66 -14.77
N VAL A 86 19.15 -1.35 -13.64
CA VAL A 86 20.29 -2.22 -13.27
C VAL A 86 20.16 -3.56 -13.98
N SER A 87 21.28 -4.22 -14.32
CA SER A 87 21.24 -5.55 -14.93
C SER A 87 20.50 -6.59 -14.06
N PRO A 88 19.84 -7.60 -14.66
CA PRO A 88 19.07 -8.59 -13.91
C PRO A 88 19.89 -9.38 -12.88
N VAL A 89 21.13 -9.73 -13.22
CA VAL A 89 22.01 -10.49 -12.31
C VAL A 89 22.31 -9.66 -11.06
N PHE A 90 22.65 -8.39 -11.23
CA PHE A 90 22.96 -7.50 -10.10
C PHE A 90 21.71 -7.18 -9.27
N ALA A 91 20.54 -7.06 -9.92
CA ALA A 91 19.28 -6.90 -9.21
C ALA A 91 18.95 -8.12 -8.32
N VAL A 92 19.22 -9.34 -8.80
CA VAL A 92 19.08 -10.57 -8.01
C VAL A 92 20.05 -10.57 -6.84
N ILE A 93 21.32 -10.21 -7.04
CA ILE A 93 22.33 -10.12 -5.97
C ILE A 93 21.86 -9.17 -4.84
N VAL A 94 21.31 -8.01 -5.20
CA VAL A 94 20.73 -7.04 -4.22
C VAL A 94 19.51 -7.62 -3.52
N GLY A 95 18.61 -8.26 -4.26
CA GLY A 95 17.39 -8.84 -3.71
C GLY A 95 17.65 -9.95 -2.70
N LEU A 96 18.58 -10.85 -2.99
CA LEU A 96 18.84 -12.03 -2.14
C LEU A 96 19.26 -11.66 -0.72
N VAL A 97 20.04 -10.59 -0.54
CA VAL A 97 20.44 -10.13 0.81
C VAL A 97 19.34 -9.39 1.58
N LEU A 98 18.20 -9.14 0.95
CA LEU A 98 17.06 -8.47 1.57
C LEU A 98 15.99 -9.46 2.07
N HIS A 99 16.26 -10.76 2.12
CA HIS A 99 15.32 -11.79 2.57
C HIS A 99 14.59 -11.43 3.88
N ASP A 100 15.34 -11.05 4.93
CA ASP A 100 14.78 -10.73 6.25
C ASP A 100 14.37 -9.26 6.40
N SER A 101 14.51 -8.47 5.34
CA SER A 101 14.20 -7.04 5.36
C SER A 101 12.74 -6.79 5.03
N LYS A 102 12.09 -5.93 5.82
CA LYS A 102 10.72 -5.49 5.52
C LYS A 102 10.68 -4.70 4.21
N LEU A 103 9.52 -4.72 3.54
CA LEU A 103 9.29 -4.15 2.21
C LEU A 103 9.82 -2.71 2.06
N LEU A 104 9.50 -1.80 2.99
CA LEU A 104 9.85 -0.39 2.85
C LEU A 104 11.35 -0.10 3.13
N PRO A 105 11.99 -0.62 4.21
CA PRO A 105 13.44 -0.53 4.37
C PRO A 105 14.22 -1.15 3.20
N ALA A 106 13.79 -2.32 2.73
CA ALA A 106 14.39 -3.01 1.60
C ALA A 106 14.33 -2.16 0.31
N PHE A 107 13.19 -1.53 0.06
CA PHE A 107 13.03 -0.59 -1.05
C PHE A 107 14.00 0.59 -0.98
N ILE A 108 14.10 1.25 0.18
CA ILE A 108 14.96 2.43 0.31
C ILE A 108 16.43 2.03 0.11
N ALA A 109 16.86 0.89 0.69
CA ALA A 109 18.20 0.36 0.49
C ALA A 109 18.49 0.03 -0.98
N ALA A 110 17.62 -0.74 -1.63
CA ALA A 110 17.78 -1.10 -3.03
C ALA A 110 17.76 0.11 -3.96
N TYR A 111 16.92 1.11 -3.68
CA TYR A 111 16.84 2.35 -4.44
C TYR A 111 18.15 3.14 -4.37
N LEU A 112 18.77 3.24 -3.19
CA LEU A 112 20.06 3.92 -3.02
C LEU A 112 21.21 3.14 -3.68
N VAL A 113 21.27 1.83 -3.44
CA VAL A 113 22.34 0.98 -3.99
C VAL A 113 22.24 0.83 -5.51
N ALA A 114 21.05 0.91 -6.10
CA ALA A 114 20.88 0.91 -7.55
C ALA A 114 21.68 2.03 -8.23
N TYR A 115 21.81 3.23 -7.64
CA TYR A 115 22.68 4.27 -8.22
C TYR A 115 24.16 3.88 -8.18
N VAL A 116 24.60 3.22 -7.12
CA VAL A 116 25.98 2.74 -6.97
C VAL A 116 26.28 1.69 -8.02
N ILE A 117 25.37 0.72 -8.22
CA ILE A 117 25.53 -0.32 -9.23
C ILE A 117 25.58 0.28 -10.64
N LYS A 118 24.66 1.21 -10.96
CA LYS A 118 24.67 1.89 -12.27
C LYS A 118 25.93 2.72 -12.49
N PHE A 119 26.58 3.18 -11.43
CA PHE A 119 27.88 3.85 -11.53
C PHE A 119 28.99 2.84 -11.82
N ILE A 120 28.99 1.68 -11.15
CA ILE A 120 29.93 0.58 -11.39
C ILE A 120 29.82 0.07 -12.83
N GLU A 121 28.60 -0.24 -13.31
CA GLU A 121 28.30 -0.70 -14.67
C GLU A 121 28.83 0.25 -15.76
N LYS A 122 28.91 1.54 -15.47
CA LYS A 122 29.42 2.55 -16.41
C LYS A 122 30.94 2.72 -16.39
N LYS A 123 31.60 2.26 -15.33
CA LYS A 123 33.02 2.57 -15.06
C LYS A 123 33.91 1.35 -15.08
N VAL A 124 33.35 0.17 -14.84
CA VAL A 124 34.10 -1.08 -14.74
C VAL A 124 33.84 -1.92 -16.00
N PRO A 125 34.88 -2.55 -16.58
CA PRO A 125 34.70 -3.46 -17.70
C PRO A 125 33.78 -4.64 -17.37
N GLU A 126 33.10 -5.14 -18.38
CA GLU A 126 32.23 -6.31 -18.29
C GLU A 126 32.99 -7.53 -17.73
N GLY A 127 32.38 -8.24 -16.79
CA GLY A 127 32.98 -9.36 -16.07
C GLY A 127 33.71 -8.94 -14.78
N LEU A 128 34.48 -7.85 -14.81
CA LEU A 128 35.06 -7.29 -13.58
C LEU A 128 34.01 -6.56 -12.75
N ASP A 129 33.04 -5.93 -13.40
CA ASP A 129 31.88 -5.28 -12.79
C ASP A 129 31.09 -6.25 -11.90
N LEU A 130 30.90 -7.50 -12.33
CA LEU A 130 30.26 -8.55 -11.55
C LEU A 130 30.99 -8.79 -10.23
N ILE A 131 32.32 -8.94 -10.26
CA ILE A 131 33.10 -9.17 -9.03
C ILE A 131 33.00 -7.96 -8.10
N VAL A 132 33.11 -6.75 -8.64
CA VAL A 132 32.98 -5.52 -7.84
C VAL A 132 31.59 -5.41 -7.21
N VAL A 133 30.52 -5.70 -7.98
CA VAL A 133 29.15 -5.68 -7.48
C VAL A 133 28.94 -6.74 -6.40
N ILE A 134 29.45 -7.96 -6.57
CA ILE A 134 29.35 -9.02 -5.56
C ILE A 134 30.00 -8.60 -4.24
N LEU A 135 31.14 -7.91 -4.29
CA LEU A 135 31.86 -7.49 -3.08
C LEU A 135 31.23 -6.27 -2.39
N VAL A 136 30.60 -5.38 -3.16
CA VAL A 136 30.12 -4.08 -2.64
C VAL A 136 28.61 -4.06 -2.41
N ALA A 137 27.81 -4.46 -3.41
CA ALA A 137 26.36 -4.23 -3.39
C ALA A 137 25.63 -5.03 -2.29
N PRO A 138 25.92 -6.32 -2.05
CA PRO A 138 25.36 -7.08 -0.93
C PRO A 138 25.57 -6.42 0.43
N ALA A 139 26.82 -6.12 0.76
CA ALA A 139 27.19 -5.55 2.06
C ALA A 139 26.55 -4.16 2.26
N LEU A 140 26.60 -3.33 1.22
CA LEU A 140 26.01 -1.99 1.27
C LEU A 140 24.48 -2.04 1.40
N THR A 141 23.82 -2.90 0.64
CA THR A 141 22.36 -3.04 0.68
C THR A 141 21.90 -3.53 2.05
N PHE A 142 22.53 -4.58 2.57
CA PHE A 142 22.21 -5.16 3.87
C PHE A 142 22.43 -4.14 5.00
N GLY A 143 23.57 -3.45 4.99
CA GLY A 143 23.90 -2.41 5.97
C GLY A 143 22.88 -1.25 5.96
N ILE A 144 22.55 -0.72 4.78
CA ILE A 144 21.59 0.38 4.65
C ILE A 144 20.19 -0.05 5.11
N ALA A 145 19.73 -1.25 4.72
CA ALA A 145 18.43 -1.77 5.14
C ALA A 145 18.33 -1.89 6.67
N GLY A 146 19.39 -2.41 7.30
CA GLY A 146 19.49 -2.52 8.76
C GLY A 146 19.43 -1.16 9.47
N LEU A 147 20.13 -0.14 8.93
CA LEU A 147 20.17 1.21 9.51
C LEU A 147 18.83 1.95 9.37
N ILE A 148 18.11 1.75 8.27
CA ILE A 148 16.85 2.47 7.97
C ILE A 148 15.64 1.81 8.65
N SER A 149 15.72 0.50 8.92
CA SER A 149 14.61 -0.27 9.48
C SER A 149 14.00 0.34 10.75
N PRO A 150 14.78 0.73 11.79
CA PRO A 150 14.20 1.31 13.01
C PRO A 150 13.42 2.60 12.76
N ALA A 151 13.92 3.47 11.86
CA ALA A 151 13.27 4.73 11.54
C ALA A 151 11.92 4.50 10.85
N VAL A 152 11.88 3.60 9.85
CA VAL A 152 10.64 3.25 9.15
C VAL A 152 9.63 2.62 10.09
N MET A 153 10.07 1.70 10.95
CA MET A 153 9.21 1.05 11.93
C MET A 153 8.69 2.04 12.97
N GLY A 154 9.49 3.02 13.38
CA GLY A 154 9.07 4.11 14.26
C GLY A 154 7.94 4.94 13.65
N VAL A 155 8.05 5.29 12.37
CA VAL A 155 6.99 6.01 11.63
C VAL A 155 5.70 5.19 11.57
N LEU A 156 5.79 3.91 11.19
CA LEU A 156 4.62 3.02 11.14
C LEU A 156 3.96 2.83 12.51
N LYS A 157 4.75 2.68 13.57
CA LYS A 157 4.28 2.58 14.95
C LYS A 157 3.60 3.87 15.41
N GLN A 158 4.13 5.03 15.03
CA GLN A 158 3.52 6.33 15.36
C GLN A 158 2.18 6.52 14.67
N ILE A 159 2.06 6.12 13.39
CA ILE A 159 0.77 6.10 12.68
C ILE A 159 -0.21 5.17 13.42
N GLY A 160 0.23 3.98 13.81
CA GLY A 160 -0.58 3.04 14.59
C GLY A 160 -0.87 3.46 16.04
N GLY A 161 -0.11 4.40 16.59
CA GLY A 161 -0.37 5.04 17.88
C GLY A 161 -1.74 5.69 17.94
N ALA A 162 -2.22 6.26 16.83
CA ALA A 162 -3.57 6.82 16.76
C ALA A 162 -4.67 5.77 16.96
N ILE A 163 -4.45 4.55 16.45
CA ILE A 163 -5.39 3.43 16.56
C ILE A 163 -5.41 2.89 18.00
N THR A 164 -4.23 2.66 18.57
CA THR A 164 -4.09 2.12 19.93
C THR A 164 -4.53 3.09 21.02
N ALA A 165 -4.44 4.41 20.79
CA ALA A 165 -4.82 5.44 21.75
C ALA A 165 -6.32 5.51 22.07
N VAL A 166 -7.20 4.96 21.22
CA VAL A 166 -8.65 4.93 21.49
C VAL A 166 -9.01 3.79 22.47
N GLY A 167 -8.27 2.69 22.43
CA GLY A 167 -8.53 1.50 23.24
C GLY A 167 -9.86 0.81 22.91
N ASP A 168 -10.11 -0.34 23.57
CA ASP A 168 -11.29 -1.19 23.31
C ASP A 168 -12.59 -0.65 23.92
N ASN A 169 -12.50 0.38 24.76
CA ASN A 169 -13.64 0.90 25.53
C ASN A 169 -14.62 1.73 24.69
N ASN A 170 -14.24 2.15 23.49
CA ASN A 170 -15.13 2.88 22.58
C ASN A 170 -15.07 2.32 21.15
N PRO A 171 -15.84 1.25 20.86
CA PRO A 171 -15.82 0.57 19.57
C PRO A 171 -16.10 1.50 18.38
N TYR A 172 -16.98 2.49 18.54
CA TYR A 172 -17.31 3.43 17.46
C TYR A 172 -16.25 4.51 17.26
N ALA A 173 -15.60 5.00 18.31
CA ALA A 173 -14.45 5.88 18.14
C ALA A 173 -13.28 5.13 17.47
N LEU A 174 -13.07 3.86 17.83
CA LEU A 174 -12.07 3.02 17.18
C LEU A 174 -12.42 2.80 15.71
N ALA A 175 -13.69 2.57 15.40
CA ALA A 175 -14.20 2.48 14.03
C ALA A 175 -13.92 3.74 13.22
N VAL A 176 -14.17 4.93 13.78
CA VAL A 176 -13.87 6.20 13.11
C VAL A 176 -12.38 6.31 12.80
N ILE A 177 -11.50 6.05 13.76
CA ILE A 177 -10.05 6.16 13.54
C ILE A 177 -9.54 5.13 12.52
N LEU A 178 -9.95 3.88 12.64
CA LEU A 178 -9.59 2.82 11.69
C LEU A 178 -10.11 3.14 10.29
N GLY A 179 -11.35 3.61 10.19
CA GLY A 179 -11.98 4.02 8.93
C GLY A 179 -11.28 5.19 8.26
N LEU A 180 -10.70 6.11 9.03
CA LEU A 180 -9.89 7.21 8.48
C LEU A 180 -8.53 6.74 7.95
N ILE A 181 -7.86 5.85 8.69
CA ILE A 181 -6.45 5.51 8.46
C ILE A 181 -6.30 4.35 7.48
N ILE A 182 -6.98 3.23 7.71
CA ILE A 182 -6.72 1.97 7.00
C ILE A 182 -6.95 2.07 5.48
N PRO A 183 -8.08 2.57 4.97
CA PRO A 183 -8.30 2.64 3.52
C PRO A 183 -7.34 3.60 2.83
N VAL A 184 -6.88 4.66 3.53
CA VAL A 184 -5.86 5.57 3.02
C VAL A 184 -4.53 4.85 2.89
N VAL A 185 -4.09 4.18 3.97
CA VAL A 185 -2.84 3.42 3.99
C VAL A 185 -2.86 2.30 2.95
N GLY A 186 -4.01 1.66 2.72
CA GLY A 186 -4.18 0.61 1.70
C GLY A 186 -3.97 1.06 0.25
N MET A 187 -4.04 2.37 -0.02
CA MET A 187 -3.72 2.95 -1.33
C MET A 187 -2.29 3.52 -1.40
N THR A 188 -1.47 3.23 -0.39
CA THR A 188 -0.10 3.74 -0.28
C THR A 188 0.89 2.58 -0.13
N PRO A 189 2.17 2.79 -0.45
CA PRO A 189 3.20 1.78 -0.29
C PRO A 189 3.50 1.40 1.16
N LEU A 190 2.92 2.10 2.15
CA LEU A 190 3.00 1.71 3.56
C LEU A 190 2.32 0.36 3.81
N SER A 191 1.37 -0.03 2.95
CA SER A 191 0.57 -1.26 3.03
C SER A 191 -0.27 -1.35 4.30
N SER A 192 -1.59 -1.38 4.13
CA SER A 192 -2.55 -1.59 5.23
C SER A 192 -2.36 -2.96 5.88
N MET A 193 -1.96 -3.98 5.11
CA MET A 193 -1.62 -5.31 5.65
C MET A 193 -0.43 -5.25 6.61
N VAL A 194 0.63 -4.53 6.25
CA VAL A 194 1.80 -4.37 7.13
C VAL A 194 1.40 -3.61 8.39
N LEU A 195 0.70 -2.48 8.27
CA LEU A 195 0.27 -1.70 9.42
C LEU A 195 -0.63 -2.51 10.37
N THR A 196 -1.63 -3.22 9.85
CA THR A 196 -2.54 -4.03 10.68
C THR A 196 -1.87 -5.25 11.31
N SER A 197 -0.89 -5.86 10.63
CA SER A 197 -0.05 -6.92 11.21
C SER A 197 0.85 -6.39 12.32
N LEU A 198 1.51 -5.24 12.11
CA LEU A 198 2.38 -4.62 13.13
C LEU A 198 1.63 -4.21 14.40
N LEU A 199 0.36 -3.84 14.27
CA LEU A 199 -0.49 -3.49 15.40
C LEU A 199 -1.19 -4.71 16.02
N GLY A 200 -1.02 -5.91 15.44
CA GLY A 200 -1.66 -7.12 15.93
C GLY A 200 -3.19 -7.04 15.89
N LEU A 201 -3.78 -6.32 14.92
CA LEU A 201 -5.23 -6.16 14.87
C LEU A 201 -5.91 -7.50 14.59
N THR A 202 -6.85 -7.87 15.45
CA THR A 202 -7.75 -9.04 15.31
C THR A 202 -9.16 -8.65 15.71
N GLY A 203 -10.14 -9.56 15.56
CA GLY A 203 -11.53 -9.32 15.93
C GLY A 203 -12.20 -8.24 15.09
N VAL A 204 -13.01 -7.39 15.73
CA VAL A 204 -13.72 -6.29 15.07
C VAL A 204 -12.78 -5.26 14.42
N PRO A 205 -11.68 -4.81 15.07
CA PRO A 205 -10.69 -3.93 14.45
C PRO A 205 -10.17 -4.42 13.10
N MET A 206 -9.91 -5.72 12.99
CA MET A 206 -9.41 -6.29 11.74
C MET A 206 -10.51 -6.44 10.69
N ALA A 207 -11.74 -6.79 11.10
CA ALA A 207 -12.89 -6.78 10.19
C ALA A 207 -13.14 -5.39 9.61
N ILE A 208 -13.02 -4.33 10.42
CA ILE A 208 -13.06 -2.94 9.95
C ILE A 208 -11.97 -2.70 8.92
N GLY A 209 -10.73 -3.09 9.21
CA GLY A 209 -9.61 -2.91 8.28
C GLY A 209 -9.84 -3.61 6.93
N ALA A 210 -10.32 -4.85 6.95
CA ALA A 210 -10.67 -5.60 5.75
C ALA A 210 -11.77 -4.92 4.94
N LEU A 211 -12.89 -4.59 5.58
CA LEU A 211 -14.11 -4.15 4.88
C LEU A 211 -14.04 -2.68 4.47
N THR A 212 -13.28 -1.86 5.17
CA THR A 212 -12.97 -0.51 4.70
C THR A 212 -12.09 -0.54 3.45
N CYS A 213 -11.13 -1.47 3.36
CA CYS A 213 -10.37 -1.73 2.12
C CYS A 213 -11.27 -2.29 1.01
N THR A 214 -12.19 -3.22 1.30
CA THR A 214 -13.21 -3.69 0.34
C THR A 214 -14.08 -2.55 -0.15
N GLY A 215 -14.55 -1.68 0.74
CA GLY A 215 -15.33 -0.49 0.38
C GLY A 215 -14.52 0.47 -0.50
N ALA A 216 -13.23 0.64 -0.19
CA ALA A 216 -12.32 1.46 -0.99
C ALA A 216 -12.23 0.98 -2.46
N SER A 217 -12.33 -0.32 -2.75
CA SER A 217 -12.44 -0.83 -4.13
C SER A 217 -13.60 -0.21 -4.90
N PHE A 218 -14.79 -0.26 -4.32
CA PHE A 218 -16.00 0.26 -4.95
C PHE A 218 -15.99 1.79 -5.02
N ALA A 219 -15.51 2.44 -3.96
CA ALA A 219 -15.34 3.89 -3.92
C ALA A 219 -14.36 4.36 -5.01
N ASN A 220 -13.19 3.72 -5.13
CA ASN A 220 -12.18 4.07 -6.12
C ASN A 220 -12.66 3.90 -7.55
N PHE A 221 -13.43 2.86 -7.84
CA PHE A 221 -14.08 2.71 -9.14
C PHE A 221 -14.95 3.94 -9.46
N MET A 222 -15.81 4.35 -8.53
CA MET A 222 -16.71 5.49 -8.71
C MET A 222 -15.96 6.82 -8.80
N LEU A 223 -14.92 7.00 -7.99
CA LEU A 223 -14.07 8.20 -8.02
C LEU A 223 -13.32 8.32 -9.35
N PHE A 224 -12.71 7.24 -9.85
CA PHE A 224 -12.00 7.27 -11.14
C PHE A 224 -12.96 7.57 -12.30
N ARG A 225 -14.15 6.97 -12.29
CA ARG A 225 -15.18 7.23 -13.32
C ARG A 225 -15.73 8.64 -13.24
N GLY A 226 -16.08 9.11 -12.04
CA GLY A 226 -16.67 10.42 -11.83
C GLY A 226 -15.69 11.56 -12.08
N LEU A 227 -14.44 11.42 -11.64
CA LEU A 227 -13.37 12.42 -11.84
C LEU A 227 -12.66 12.31 -13.19
N LYS A 228 -13.04 11.33 -14.03
CA LYS A 228 -12.41 11.05 -15.33
C LYS A 228 -10.90 10.80 -15.22
N ILE A 229 -10.48 10.11 -14.16
CA ILE A 229 -9.07 9.75 -13.95
C ILE A 229 -8.79 8.47 -14.73
N GLY A 230 -8.09 8.61 -15.86
CA GLY A 230 -7.76 7.48 -16.73
C GLY A 230 -8.97 6.90 -17.48
N ASN A 231 -8.82 5.69 -18.00
CA ASN A 231 -9.86 4.98 -18.74
C ASN A 231 -10.61 3.99 -17.84
N LEU A 232 -11.63 3.33 -18.41
CA LEU A 232 -12.41 2.31 -17.70
C LEU A 232 -11.54 1.16 -17.17
N GLY A 233 -10.53 0.73 -17.95
CA GLY A 233 -9.58 -0.31 -17.52
C GLY A 233 -8.81 0.09 -16.26
N LYS A 234 -8.35 1.34 -16.15
CA LYS A 234 -7.71 1.85 -14.93
C LYS A 234 -8.66 1.94 -13.75
N ALA A 235 -9.91 2.34 -13.99
CA ALA A 235 -10.94 2.34 -12.96
C ALA A 235 -11.21 0.92 -12.42
N PHE A 236 -11.22 -0.09 -13.27
CA PHE A 236 -11.29 -1.48 -12.84
C PHE A 236 -10.01 -1.92 -12.12
N ALA A 237 -8.83 -1.58 -12.64
CA ALA A 237 -7.56 -1.96 -12.02
C ALA A 237 -7.43 -1.43 -10.58
N VAL A 238 -7.78 -0.16 -10.34
CA VAL A 238 -7.76 0.44 -8.99
C VAL A 238 -8.83 -0.16 -8.07
N ALA A 239 -9.95 -0.61 -8.63
CA ALA A 239 -11.00 -1.28 -7.86
C ALA A 239 -10.55 -2.67 -7.41
N ILE A 240 -9.86 -3.42 -8.28
CA ILE A 240 -9.34 -4.74 -7.92
C ILE A 240 -8.18 -4.61 -6.92
N GLU A 241 -7.20 -3.78 -7.26
CA GLU A 241 -6.02 -3.56 -6.44
C GLU A 241 -5.48 -2.13 -6.66
N PRO A 242 -5.70 -1.20 -5.71
CA PRO A 242 -5.28 0.19 -5.86
C PRO A 242 -3.76 0.35 -6.04
N LEU A 243 -2.96 -0.56 -5.46
CA LEU A 243 -1.51 -0.56 -5.62
C LEU A 243 -1.08 -0.68 -7.09
N THR A 244 -1.89 -1.28 -7.96
CA THR A 244 -1.58 -1.35 -9.40
C THR A 244 -1.55 0.00 -10.10
N GLN A 245 -2.20 1.03 -9.54
CA GLN A 245 -2.30 2.38 -10.11
C GLN A 245 -1.71 3.45 -9.17
N ILE A 246 -0.76 3.07 -8.32
CA ILE A 246 -0.23 3.94 -7.25
C ILE A 246 0.33 5.28 -7.75
N ASP A 247 0.97 5.29 -8.92
CA ASP A 247 1.53 6.49 -9.54
C ASP A 247 0.43 7.44 -10.05
N THR A 248 -0.74 6.90 -10.37
CA THR A 248 -1.92 7.68 -10.73
C THR A 248 -2.61 8.19 -9.46
N ILE A 249 -2.77 7.35 -8.45
CA ILE A 249 -3.41 7.73 -7.18
C ILE A 249 -2.66 8.87 -6.49
N ALA A 250 -1.34 8.78 -6.40
CA ALA A 250 -0.49 9.77 -5.73
C ALA A 250 -0.46 11.15 -6.43
N LYS A 251 -1.01 11.27 -7.66
CA LYS A 251 -1.23 12.57 -8.33
C LYS A 251 -2.50 13.27 -7.88
N TYR A 252 -3.46 12.53 -7.31
CA TYR A 252 -4.74 13.05 -6.84
C TYR A 252 -4.93 12.74 -5.34
N PRO A 253 -3.97 13.12 -4.46
CA PRO A 253 -3.97 12.69 -3.07
C PRO A 253 -5.19 13.20 -2.30
N ILE A 254 -5.58 14.47 -2.50
CA ILE A 254 -6.73 15.05 -1.78
C ILE A 254 -8.04 14.37 -2.22
N GLN A 255 -8.19 14.16 -3.52
CA GLN A 255 -9.42 13.60 -4.10
C GLN A 255 -9.61 12.13 -3.74
N LEU A 256 -8.53 11.35 -3.71
CA LEU A 256 -8.61 9.91 -3.51
C LEU A 256 -8.41 9.52 -2.04
N TYR A 257 -7.36 10.02 -1.37
CA TYR A 257 -7.14 9.71 0.05
C TYR A 257 -8.23 10.35 0.93
N GLY A 258 -8.57 11.61 0.68
CA GLY A 258 -9.61 12.30 1.43
C GLY A 258 -10.99 11.64 1.28
N ALA A 259 -11.38 11.28 0.05
CA ALA A 259 -12.66 10.62 -0.17
C ALA A 259 -12.73 9.23 0.48
N ASN A 260 -11.67 8.43 0.36
CA ASN A 260 -11.64 7.11 0.99
C ASN A 260 -11.59 7.17 2.52
N ALA A 261 -10.94 8.18 3.11
CA ALA A 261 -10.98 8.39 4.56
C ALA A 261 -12.42 8.63 5.04
N ILE A 262 -13.16 9.50 4.34
CA ILE A 262 -14.56 9.80 4.67
C ILE A 262 -15.43 8.55 4.51
N ILE A 263 -15.37 7.89 3.36
CA ILE A 263 -16.16 6.67 3.08
C ILE A 263 -15.80 5.56 4.07
N GLY A 264 -14.52 5.43 4.41
CA GLY A 264 -14.02 4.46 5.37
C GLY A 264 -14.65 4.59 6.74
N VAL A 265 -14.90 5.80 7.23
CA VAL A 265 -15.61 6.02 8.50
C VAL A 265 -17.02 5.42 8.48
N PHE A 266 -17.80 5.67 7.41
CA PHE A 266 -19.14 5.10 7.28
C PHE A 266 -19.10 3.57 7.24
N ASN A 267 -18.18 3.01 6.45
CA ASN A 267 -18.01 1.56 6.34
C ASN A 267 -17.58 0.94 7.67
N ALA A 268 -16.68 1.59 8.41
CA ALA A 268 -16.23 1.11 9.71
C ALA A 268 -17.38 1.06 10.73
N ILE A 269 -18.25 2.07 10.75
CA ILE A 269 -19.43 2.10 11.62
C ILE A 269 -20.39 0.96 11.25
N ILE A 270 -20.62 0.71 9.97
CA ILE A 270 -21.46 -0.42 9.50
C ILE A 270 -20.90 -1.75 9.99
N VAL A 271 -19.60 -1.99 9.78
CA VAL A 271 -18.93 -3.25 10.17
C VAL A 271 -19.00 -3.45 11.69
N THR A 272 -18.79 -2.37 12.46
CA THR A 272 -18.88 -2.38 13.93
C THR A 272 -20.30 -2.68 14.40
N ALA A 273 -21.32 -2.07 13.77
CA ALA A 273 -22.72 -2.27 14.14
C ALA A 273 -23.21 -3.70 13.86
N ILE A 274 -22.70 -4.34 12.80
CA ILE A 274 -22.99 -5.75 12.50
C ILE A 274 -22.22 -6.70 13.43
N GLY A 275 -21.07 -6.26 13.96
CA GLY A 275 -20.23 -7.06 14.85
C GLY A 275 -19.40 -8.12 14.13
N LEU A 276 -18.97 -7.85 12.89
CA LEU A 276 -18.12 -8.76 12.14
C LEU A 276 -16.71 -8.85 12.74
N VAL A 277 -16.10 -10.03 12.66
CA VAL A 277 -14.78 -10.31 13.23
C VAL A 277 -13.83 -10.98 12.24
N ILE A 278 -12.53 -10.70 12.33
CA ILE A 278 -11.48 -11.45 11.63
C ILE A 278 -10.37 -11.74 12.64
N ASN A 279 -10.13 -13.01 12.95
CA ASN A 279 -9.18 -13.41 14.01
C ASN A 279 -7.79 -13.76 13.47
N VAL A 280 -7.37 -13.08 12.40
CA VAL A 280 -6.04 -13.17 11.81
C VAL A 280 -5.58 -11.76 11.41
N THR A 281 -4.34 -11.41 11.74
CA THR A 281 -3.81 -10.08 11.46
C THR A 281 -3.51 -9.88 9.98
N GLY A 282 -3.36 -8.63 9.53
CA GLY A 282 -2.86 -8.34 8.18
C GLY A 282 -3.91 -8.45 7.06
N MET A 283 -5.19 -8.60 7.40
CA MET A 283 -6.25 -8.82 6.39
C MET A 283 -6.89 -7.55 5.83
N ALA A 284 -6.21 -6.42 5.92
CA ALA A 284 -6.68 -5.14 5.36
C ALA A 284 -6.39 -5.09 3.85
N THR A 285 -7.08 -5.93 3.09
CA THR A 285 -6.91 -6.12 1.65
C THR A 285 -8.27 -6.11 0.95
N PRO A 286 -8.40 -5.57 -0.27
CA PRO A 286 -9.70 -5.20 -0.80
C PRO A 286 -10.63 -6.40 -1.06
N ILE A 287 -10.21 -7.35 -1.89
CA ILE A 287 -11.07 -8.52 -2.24
C ILE A 287 -10.89 -9.66 -1.23
N ALA A 288 -9.65 -10.03 -0.92
CA ALA A 288 -9.39 -11.15 -0.02
C ALA A 288 -9.90 -10.90 1.41
N GLY A 289 -9.98 -9.63 1.85
CA GLY A 289 -10.51 -9.27 3.17
C GLY A 289 -12.00 -9.60 3.31
N ALA A 290 -12.78 -9.42 2.24
CA ALA A 290 -14.18 -9.81 2.21
C ALA A 290 -14.36 -11.33 2.25
N VAL A 291 -13.50 -12.08 1.54
CA VAL A 291 -13.54 -13.56 1.52
C VAL A 291 -13.22 -14.13 2.89
N VAL A 292 -12.23 -13.57 3.59
CA VAL A 292 -11.81 -14.07 4.90
C VAL A 292 -12.89 -13.93 5.98
N LEU A 293 -13.87 -13.03 5.82
CA LEU A 293 -15.01 -12.97 6.75
C LEU A 293 -15.72 -14.32 6.91
N PHE A 294 -15.85 -15.09 5.82
CA PHE A 294 -16.56 -16.36 5.84
C PHE A 294 -15.85 -17.44 6.68
N GLY A 295 -14.56 -17.25 6.98
CA GLY A 295 -13.83 -18.13 7.90
C GLY A 295 -14.09 -17.84 9.39
N PHE A 296 -14.64 -16.68 9.72
CA PHE A 296 -14.77 -16.22 11.12
C PHE A 296 -16.19 -15.81 11.51
N ASN A 297 -17.12 -15.75 10.56
CA ASN A 297 -18.48 -15.26 10.76
C ASN A 297 -19.49 -16.18 10.07
N LYS A 298 -20.75 -16.11 10.51
CA LYS A 298 -21.85 -16.77 9.80
C LYS A 298 -22.00 -16.17 8.38
N PRO A 299 -22.43 -16.96 7.38
CA PRO A 299 -22.55 -16.48 6.01
C PRO A 299 -23.48 -15.27 5.85
N VAL A 300 -24.64 -15.27 6.52
CA VAL A 300 -25.65 -14.22 6.36
C VAL A 300 -25.16 -12.85 6.84
N PRO A 301 -24.66 -12.67 8.09
CA PRO A 301 -24.05 -11.41 8.51
C PRO A 301 -22.89 -10.94 7.63
N SER A 302 -22.07 -11.88 7.14
CA SER A 302 -20.94 -11.57 6.26
C SER A 302 -21.42 -10.97 4.94
N ILE A 303 -22.42 -11.59 4.30
CA ILE A 303 -23.03 -11.10 3.06
C ILE A 303 -23.66 -9.73 3.28
N ILE A 304 -24.44 -9.56 4.36
CA ILE A 304 -25.08 -8.28 4.69
C ILE A 304 -24.03 -7.19 4.85
N GLY A 305 -22.94 -7.45 5.59
CA GLY A 305 -21.87 -6.48 5.80
C GLY A 305 -21.15 -6.10 4.51
N ILE A 306 -20.79 -7.08 3.67
CA ILE A 306 -20.14 -6.84 2.38
C ILE A 306 -21.06 -6.01 1.47
N VAL A 307 -22.33 -6.36 1.37
CA VAL A 307 -23.31 -5.67 0.52
C VAL A 307 -23.56 -4.24 1.02
N ALA A 308 -23.74 -4.06 2.32
CA ALA A 308 -23.94 -2.73 2.92
C ALA A 308 -22.72 -1.82 2.67
N VAL A 309 -21.50 -2.32 2.89
CA VAL A 309 -20.25 -1.60 2.61
C VAL A 309 -20.12 -1.27 1.12
N ALA A 310 -20.44 -2.21 0.23
CA ALA A 310 -20.37 -1.98 -1.21
C ALA A 310 -21.35 -0.89 -1.66
N ILE A 311 -22.63 -0.98 -1.25
CA ILE A 311 -23.66 0.01 -1.59
C ILE A 311 -23.28 1.40 -1.06
N THR A 312 -22.90 1.49 0.22
CA THR A 312 -22.48 2.75 0.84
C THR A 312 -21.28 3.35 0.10
N SER A 313 -20.30 2.54 -0.28
CA SER A 313 -19.10 3.01 -0.99
C SER A 313 -19.40 3.47 -2.42
N ILE A 314 -20.31 2.81 -3.13
CA ILE A 314 -20.75 3.22 -4.47
C ILE A 314 -21.47 4.57 -4.40
N ILE A 315 -22.45 4.70 -3.49
CA ILE A 315 -23.25 5.91 -3.33
C ILE A 315 -22.36 7.08 -2.93
N LEU A 316 -21.59 6.93 -1.85
CA LEU A 316 -20.73 8.01 -1.36
C LEU A 316 -19.59 8.32 -2.33
N GLY A 317 -19.00 7.33 -2.98
CA GLY A 317 -17.98 7.53 -4.01
C GLY A 317 -18.51 8.37 -5.18
N TRP A 318 -19.74 8.10 -5.63
CA TRP A 318 -20.39 8.90 -6.66
C TRP A 318 -20.72 10.33 -6.21
N ILE A 319 -21.26 10.49 -4.99
CA ILE A 319 -21.57 11.82 -4.42
C ILE A 319 -20.28 12.64 -4.31
N LEU A 320 -19.23 12.08 -3.72
CA LEU A 320 -17.96 12.78 -3.53
C LEU A 320 -17.29 13.11 -4.87
N ALA A 321 -17.32 12.21 -5.86
CA ALA A 321 -16.81 12.52 -7.19
C ALA A 321 -17.51 13.72 -7.82
N LYS A 322 -18.85 13.81 -7.70
CA LYS A 322 -19.62 14.97 -8.17
C LYS A 322 -19.28 16.25 -7.42
N LEU A 323 -19.18 16.19 -6.09
CA LEU A 323 -18.83 17.35 -5.26
C LEU A 323 -17.43 17.88 -5.60
N ILE A 324 -16.43 16.98 -5.70
CA ILE A 324 -15.05 17.33 -6.04
C ILE A 324 -14.98 17.99 -7.43
N ASN A 325 -15.70 17.45 -8.42
CA ASN A 325 -15.77 18.06 -9.75
C ASN A 325 -16.36 19.48 -9.71
N LYS A 326 -17.37 19.73 -8.86
CA LYS A 326 -18.00 21.04 -8.71
C LYS A 326 -17.08 22.07 -8.05
N ILE A 327 -16.21 21.62 -7.12
CA ILE A 327 -15.25 22.47 -6.42
C ILE A 327 -14.05 22.87 -7.31
N ASN A 328 -13.88 22.22 -8.47
CA ASN A 328 -12.92 22.56 -9.52
C ASN A 328 -11.48 22.79 -9.00
N PHE A 329 -10.92 21.77 -8.33
CA PHE A 329 -9.52 21.77 -7.85
C PHE A 329 -8.45 21.96 -8.95
N ASN A 330 -8.84 21.96 -10.24
CA ASN A 330 -7.95 22.24 -11.37
C ASN A 330 -7.25 23.61 -11.28
N LYS A 331 -7.87 24.61 -10.62
CA LYS A 331 -7.23 25.92 -10.38
C LYS A 331 -6.07 25.89 -9.38
N LEU A 332 -5.93 24.84 -8.56
CA LEU A 332 -4.80 24.69 -7.63
C LEU A 332 -3.59 23.99 -8.28
N SER A 333 -3.82 23.08 -9.24
CA SER A 333 -2.76 22.34 -9.94
C SER A 333 -2.02 23.19 -10.96
N GLU A 334 -2.65 24.22 -11.54
CA GLU A 334 -2.02 25.15 -12.49
C GLU A 334 -1.02 26.12 -11.84
N LYS A 335 -1.05 26.29 -10.52
CA LYS A 335 -0.15 27.20 -9.78
C LYS A 335 1.15 26.57 -9.29
N LEU A 336 1.40 25.29 -9.57
CA LEU A 336 2.69 24.66 -9.27
C LEU A 336 3.63 24.84 -10.47
N PRO A 337 4.83 25.40 -10.29
CA PRO A 337 5.74 25.68 -11.40
C PRO A 337 6.12 24.36 -12.07
N SER A 338 5.51 24.10 -13.23
CA SER A 338 5.98 23.08 -14.15
C SER A 338 7.23 23.62 -14.82
N ARG A 339 8.37 22.97 -14.56
CA ARG A 339 9.63 23.27 -15.23
C ARG A 339 9.39 23.03 -16.72
N LYS A 340 9.40 24.10 -17.53
CA LYS A 340 9.40 24.01 -18.99
C LYS A 340 10.56 23.09 -19.39
N THR A 341 10.26 21.88 -19.84
CA THR A 341 11.20 21.09 -20.63
C THR A 341 11.31 21.79 -21.97
N THR A 342 12.34 22.61 -22.12
CA THR A 342 12.78 23.11 -23.41
C THR A 342 13.28 21.91 -24.19
N THR A 343 12.48 21.42 -25.13
CA THR A 343 12.95 20.64 -26.26
C THR A 343 13.87 21.56 -27.06
N GLN A 344 15.18 21.38 -26.97
CA GLN A 344 16.07 21.85 -28.01
C GLN A 344 16.40 20.67 -28.90
N ALA A 345 15.80 20.70 -30.09
CA ALA A 345 16.32 20.02 -31.26
C ALA A 345 17.60 20.74 -31.68
N ASN A 346 18.69 19.96 -31.78
CA ASN A 346 19.66 19.91 -32.86
C ASN A 346 20.77 18.94 -32.45
#